data_AF-A0A5N4AX32-F1
#
_entry.id   AF-A0A5N4AX32-F1
#
_cell.length_a   1.000
_cell.length_b   1.000
_cell.length_c   1.000
_cell.angle_alpha   90.00
_cell.angle_beta   90.00
_cell.angle_gamma   90.00
#
_symmetry.space_group_name_H-M   'P 1'
#
loop_
_entity.id
_entity.type
_entity.pdbx_description
1 polymer ?
#
loop_
_entity_poly.entity_id
_entity_poly.type
_entity_poly.pdbx_seq_one_letter_code
_entity_poly.pdbx_strand_id
1 'polypeptide(L)'
;MYLIMWMLFLWALSVIGDSWCVLTEDASTIEFLGDRVVARNNEKISQSYGRGSGNNLGAEYPDDRISEYSSRCSERLENALEKIRRRELSKQKSVKLHGYSLHHQMRSAPYDMYVTEMRVRIPSTVSWVRVDKCRFDPRNSSLETRLLFNDLTISGKVNLFNDGELQREPVNPSPEDSCNMILRLRRAGIGFNTEPIRSERGQFNVRTDSYFVEPGFISVYAYGCEPRLKQHRRSYRDDDEEEDDISREMEDIFLKGIRSLLTNYMQKELQPAIKETLMTNLGYTVSYG
;
A
#
# COMPACT_ATOMS: atom_id res chain seq x y z
N MET A 1 -16.33 -3.87 -56.74
CA MET A 1 -16.22 -4.96 -55.74
C MET A 1 -15.47 -4.58 -54.46
N TYR A 2 -14.61 -3.54 -54.43
CA TYR A 2 -13.88 -3.16 -53.20
C TYR A 2 -14.71 -2.38 -52.16
N LEU A 3 -15.75 -1.65 -52.58
CA LEU A 3 -16.61 -0.87 -51.66
C LEU A 3 -17.50 -1.75 -50.76
N ILE A 4 -17.95 -2.91 -51.27
CA ILE A 4 -18.78 -3.85 -50.50
C ILE A 4 -17.94 -4.52 -49.40
N MET A 5 -16.67 -4.81 -49.68
CA MET A 5 -15.77 -5.42 -48.71
C MET A 5 -15.38 -4.46 -47.58
N TRP A 6 -15.32 -3.15 -47.85
CA TRP A 6 -15.07 -2.13 -46.84
C TRP A 6 -16.28 -1.85 -45.94
N MET A 7 -17.49 -1.87 -46.51
CA MET A 7 -18.74 -1.76 -45.74
C MET A 7 -18.93 -2.94 -44.78
N LEU A 8 -18.62 -4.17 -45.20
CA LEU A 8 -18.69 -5.35 -44.34
C LEU A 8 -17.67 -5.31 -43.19
N PHE A 9 -16.49 -4.73 -43.42
CA PHE A 9 -15.47 -4.58 -42.38
C PHE A 9 -15.87 -3.53 -41.33
N LEU A 10 -16.50 -2.42 -41.74
CA LEU A 10 -17.05 -1.42 -40.82
C LEU A 10 -18.27 -1.93 -40.04
N TRP A 11 -19.10 -2.78 -40.66
CA TRP A 11 -20.23 -3.42 -39.99
C TRP A 11 -19.77 -4.45 -38.95
N ALA A 12 -18.69 -5.19 -39.22
CA ALA A 12 -18.11 -6.13 -38.23
C ALA A 12 -17.53 -5.43 -37.00
N LEU A 13 -17.01 -4.20 -37.15
CA LEU A 13 -16.49 -3.41 -36.03
C LEU A 13 -17.61 -2.80 -35.16
N SER A 14 -18.83 -2.62 -35.68
CA SER A 14 -19.95 -2.12 -34.87
C SER A 14 -20.70 -3.21 -34.10
N VAL A 15 -20.42 -4.49 -34.34
CA VAL A 15 -21.08 -5.64 -33.68
C VAL A 15 -20.28 -6.17 -32.48
N ILE A 16 -19.06 -5.66 -32.24
CA ILE A 16 -18.22 -6.04 -31.09
C ILE A 16 -18.41 -5.08 -29.89
N GLY A 17 -19.13 -3.98 -30.08
CA GLY A 17 -19.46 -3.04 -29.01
C GLY A 17 -20.93 -3.11 -28.64
N ASP A 18 -21.36 -4.16 -27.93
CA ASP A 18 -22.48 -4.13 -26.98
C ASP A 18 -22.73 -5.54 -26.41
N SER A 19 -22.03 -5.85 -25.32
CA SER A 19 -22.45 -6.84 -24.32
C SER A 19 -21.82 -6.46 -22.99
N TRP A 20 -22.43 -5.45 -22.36
CA TRP A 20 -22.33 -5.19 -20.93
C TRP A 20 -23.14 -6.27 -20.18
N CYS A 21 -22.50 -6.91 -19.19
CA CYS A 21 -23.13 -7.19 -17.90
C CYS A 21 -22.24 -6.43 -16.90
N VAL A 22 -22.63 -5.26 -16.38
CA VAL A 22 -23.56 -5.07 -15.27
C VAL A 22 -23.30 -6.07 -14.14
N LEU A 23 -22.37 -5.69 -13.25
CA LEU A 23 -22.51 -5.88 -11.81
C LEU A 23 -22.29 -4.51 -11.17
N THR A 24 -23.41 -3.92 -10.77
CA THR A 24 -23.50 -2.93 -9.69
C THR A 24 -23.16 -3.61 -8.36
N GLU A 25 -22.91 -2.81 -7.31
CA GLU A 25 -22.54 -3.18 -5.91
C GLU A 25 -21.01 -3.19 -5.69
N ASP A 26 -20.37 -2.42 -4.80
CA ASP A 26 -20.80 -1.42 -3.82
C ASP A 26 -19.63 -0.45 -3.60
N ALA A 27 -19.93 0.85 -3.55
CA ALA A 27 -19.01 1.83 -2.99
C ALA A 27 -19.03 1.64 -1.46
N SER A 28 -17.97 1.05 -0.91
CA SER A 28 -17.81 0.92 0.54
C SER A 28 -17.38 2.26 1.13
N THR A 29 -18.36 3.00 1.64
CA THR A 29 -18.17 4.01 2.68
C THR A 29 -17.57 3.32 3.90
N ILE A 30 -16.32 3.63 4.24
CA ILE A 30 -15.67 3.12 5.44
C ILE A 30 -16.12 3.99 6.62
N GLU A 31 -17.14 3.52 7.34
CA GLU A 31 -17.51 4.06 8.66
C GLU A 31 -16.45 3.69 9.70
N PHE A 32 -15.98 4.71 10.42
CA PHE A 32 -15.05 4.57 11.53
C PHE A 32 -15.79 4.06 12.78
N LEU A 33 -15.50 2.83 13.20
CA LEU A 33 -15.80 2.35 14.55
C LEU A 33 -14.52 2.31 15.39
N GLY A 34 -14.56 3.05 16.48
CA GLY A 34 -13.44 3.34 17.35
C GLY A 34 -13.00 2.22 18.29
N ASP A 35 -11.77 2.42 18.78
CA ASP A 35 -11.17 2.01 20.03
C ASP A 35 -11.43 0.61 20.62
N ARG A 36 -10.34 -0.16 20.70
CA ARG A 36 -9.91 -0.76 21.97
C ARG A 36 -8.40 -1.02 21.98
N VAL A 37 -7.66 -0.04 22.50
CA VAL A 37 -6.26 -0.19 22.90
C VAL A 37 -6.21 -1.01 24.19
N VAL A 38 -5.69 -2.23 24.11
CA VAL A 38 -5.31 -3.01 25.30
C VAL A 38 -3.87 -2.65 25.64
N ALA A 39 -3.71 -1.79 26.64
CA ALA A 39 -2.45 -1.54 27.31
C ALA A 39 -1.98 -2.85 27.99
N ARG A 40 -0.75 -3.29 27.72
CA ARG A 40 -0.07 -4.31 28.51
C ARG A 40 1.17 -3.73 29.17
N ASN A 41 1.23 -3.99 30.47
CA ASN A 41 2.08 -3.38 31.47
C ASN A 41 3.56 -3.73 31.29
N ASN A 42 4.38 -2.73 31.63
CA ASN A 42 5.81 -2.87 31.90
C ASN A 42 6.03 -3.72 33.15
N GLU A 43 6.79 -4.81 33.05
CA GLU A 43 7.46 -5.42 34.18
C GLU A 43 8.98 -5.35 34.01
N LYS A 44 9.60 -4.67 34.98
CA LYS A 44 11.03 -4.67 35.28
C LYS A 44 11.47 -6.06 35.69
N ILE A 45 12.54 -6.61 35.11
CA ILE A 45 13.38 -7.60 35.79
C ILE A 45 14.86 -7.31 35.51
N SER A 46 15.64 -7.31 36.60
CA SER A 46 17.03 -6.91 36.76
C SER A 46 18.05 -7.66 35.90
N GLN A 47 19.10 -6.90 35.56
CA GLN A 47 20.43 -7.40 35.21
C GLN A 47 21.06 -8.17 36.39
N SER A 48 21.69 -9.31 36.09
CA SER A 48 22.70 -9.93 36.95
C SER A 48 23.78 -10.58 36.08
N TYR A 49 25.02 -10.15 36.30
CA TYR A 49 26.22 -10.72 35.67
C TYR A 49 26.58 -12.06 36.32
N GLY A 50 26.87 -13.07 35.51
CA GLY A 50 27.35 -14.37 35.95
C GLY A 50 28.35 -14.96 34.94
N ARG A 51 29.63 -14.88 35.28
CA ARG A 51 30.79 -15.44 34.57
C ARG A 51 30.94 -16.91 34.99
N GLY A 52 31.02 -17.84 34.03
CA GLY A 52 31.29 -19.25 34.27
C GLY A 52 31.90 -19.92 33.05
N SER A 53 33.12 -20.43 33.20
CA SER A 53 33.98 -21.09 32.22
C SER A 53 33.79 -22.61 32.29
N GLY A 54 33.87 -23.32 31.16
CA GLY A 54 34.05 -24.79 31.15
C GLY A 54 33.42 -25.49 29.94
N ASN A 55 34.27 -26.14 29.15
CA ASN A 55 34.02 -26.84 27.88
C ASN A 55 33.06 -28.04 28.00
N ASN A 56 32.32 -28.35 26.93
CA ASN A 56 32.41 -29.64 26.19
C ASN A 56 31.30 -29.83 25.13
N LEU A 57 31.76 -30.27 23.95
CA LEU A 57 31.17 -31.31 23.07
C LEU A 57 29.73 -31.13 22.55
N GLY A 58 29.65 -30.85 21.24
CA GLY A 58 28.79 -31.61 20.33
C GLY A 58 27.28 -31.46 20.51
N ALA A 59 26.75 -30.32 20.07
CA ALA A 59 25.37 -30.24 19.58
C ALA A 59 25.41 -29.55 18.23
N GLU A 60 25.48 -30.36 17.18
CA GLU A 60 25.28 -29.95 15.78
C GLU A 60 23.84 -29.42 15.67
N TYR A 61 23.72 -28.09 15.64
CA TYR A 61 22.45 -27.40 15.61
C TYR A 61 21.72 -27.65 14.28
N PRO A 62 20.38 -27.76 14.26
CA PRO A 62 19.58 -27.78 13.05
C PRO A 62 19.42 -26.38 12.44
N ASP A 63 20.43 -25.51 12.53
CA ASP A 63 20.35 -24.10 12.11
C ASP A 63 20.63 -23.93 10.60
N ASP A 64 21.43 -24.81 10.00
CA ASP A 64 21.79 -24.73 8.58
C ASP A 64 20.58 -24.96 7.65
N ARG A 65 19.63 -25.82 8.04
CA ARG A 65 18.41 -26.04 7.25
C ARG A 65 17.46 -24.85 7.30
N ILE A 66 17.34 -24.17 8.44
CA ILE A 66 16.44 -23.00 8.60
C ILE A 66 16.97 -21.82 7.77
N SER A 67 18.30 -21.65 7.73
CA SER A 67 18.98 -20.66 6.88
C SER A 67 18.70 -20.89 5.39
N GLU A 68 18.73 -22.14 4.92
CA GLU A 68 18.51 -22.48 3.51
C GLU A 68 17.07 -22.23 3.03
N TYR A 69 16.04 -22.51 3.87
CA TYR A 69 14.65 -22.19 3.51
C TYR A 69 14.38 -20.68 3.55
N SER A 70 15.05 -19.94 4.45
CA SER A 70 14.93 -18.48 4.52
C SER A 70 15.60 -17.78 3.33
N SER A 71 16.75 -18.27 2.87
CA SER A 71 17.46 -17.72 1.71
C SER A 71 16.67 -17.92 0.42
N ARG A 72 16.12 -19.12 0.18
CA ARG A 72 15.28 -19.42 -0.99
C ARG A 72 14.00 -18.59 -1.02
N CYS A 73 13.37 -18.34 0.13
CA CYS A 73 12.22 -17.45 0.19
C CYS A 73 12.60 -16.02 -0.20
N SER A 74 13.65 -15.50 0.43
CA SER A 74 14.09 -14.12 0.23
C SER A 74 14.44 -13.88 -1.24
N GLU A 75 15.14 -14.82 -1.87
CA GLU A 75 15.47 -14.76 -3.30
C GLU A 75 14.22 -14.68 -4.21
N ARG A 76 13.17 -15.47 -3.94
CA ARG A 76 11.93 -15.45 -4.73
C ARG A 76 11.21 -14.10 -4.63
N LEU A 77 11.15 -13.56 -3.42
CA LEU A 77 10.55 -12.24 -3.18
C LEU A 77 11.38 -11.13 -3.84
N GLU A 78 12.71 -11.17 -3.72
CA GLU A 78 13.61 -10.22 -4.38
C GLU A 78 13.48 -10.28 -5.90
N ASN A 79 13.38 -11.48 -6.48
CA ASN A 79 13.13 -11.66 -7.91
C ASN A 79 11.79 -11.07 -8.35
N ALA A 80 10.73 -11.20 -7.52
CA ALA A 80 9.43 -10.59 -7.80
C ALA A 80 9.49 -9.05 -7.71
N LEU A 81 10.17 -8.52 -6.70
CA LEU A 81 10.39 -7.07 -6.52
C LEU A 81 11.18 -6.49 -7.70
N GLU A 82 12.17 -7.21 -8.21
CA GLU A 82 12.93 -6.80 -9.40
C GLU A 82 12.07 -6.81 -10.67
N LYS A 83 11.16 -7.79 -10.83
CA LYS A 83 10.17 -7.79 -11.93
C LYS A 83 9.23 -6.59 -11.87
N ILE A 84 8.78 -6.20 -10.68
CA ILE A 84 7.98 -4.99 -10.47
C ILE A 84 8.81 -3.77 -10.90
N ARG A 85 10.03 -3.62 -10.37
CA ARG A 85 10.92 -2.49 -10.70
C ARG A 85 11.14 -2.35 -12.21
N ARG A 86 11.44 -3.45 -12.92
CA ARG A 86 11.66 -3.45 -14.36
C ARG A 86 10.42 -3.03 -15.15
N ARG A 87 9.22 -3.51 -14.75
CA ARG A 87 7.94 -3.09 -15.36
C ARG A 87 7.68 -1.60 -15.17
N GLU A 88 7.98 -1.05 -14.00
CA GLU A 88 7.68 0.35 -13.69
C GLU A 88 8.67 1.32 -14.34
N LEU A 89 9.94 0.91 -14.43
CA LEU A 89 10.97 1.67 -15.16
C LEU A 89 10.68 1.74 -16.66
N SER A 90 10.13 0.67 -17.27
CA SER A 90 9.79 0.67 -18.69
C SER A 90 8.53 1.49 -19.01
N LYS A 91 7.60 1.62 -18.07
CA LYS A 91 6.34 2.35 -18.28
C LYS A 91 6.43 3.84 -18.00
N GLN A 92 6.99 4.28 -16.85
CA GLN A 92 6.96 5.71 -16.50
C GLN A 92 7.86 6.15 -15.31
N LYS A 93 8.86 5.37 -14.88
CA LYS A 93 9.76 5.67 -13.74
C LYS A 93 9.06 5.97 -12.40
N SER A 94 7.75 5.79 -12.31
CA SER A 94 6.92 5.98 -11.13
C SER A 94 5.79 4.96 -11.15
N VAL A 95 5.52 4.36 -10.00
CA VAL A 95 4.32 3.52 -9.83
C VAL A 95 3.15 4.47 -9.73
N LYS A 96 2.29 4.42 -10.73
CA LYS A 96 1.08 5.19 -10.70
C LYS A 96 0.02 4.35 -9.99
N LEU A 97 -0.55 4.88 -8.92
CA LEU A 97 -1.65 4.23 -8.20
C LEU A 97 -2.97 4.49 -8.94
N HIS A 98 -3.01 4.22 -10.25
CA HIS A 98 -4.17 4.46 -11.11
C HIS A 98 -5.36 3.59 -10.65
N GLY A 99 -6.53 4.21 -10.54
CA GLY A 99 -7.75 3.57 -10.00
C GLY A 99 -7.96 3.77 -8.50
N TYR A 100 -7.03 4.41 -7.80
CA TYR A 100 -7.19 4.79 -6.41
C TYR A 100 -7.31 6.32 -6.31
N SER A 101 -8.46 6.79 -5.87
CA SER A 101 -8.66 8.17 -5.39
C SER A 101 -8.98 8.10 -3.90
N LEU A 102 -8.37 8.96 -3.11
CA LEU A 102 -8.73 9.09 -1.70
C LEU A 102 -9.83 10.14 -1.60
N HIS A 103 -10.91 9.80 -0.90
CA HIS A 103 -11.98 10.73 -0.54
C HIS A 103 -12.14 10.72 0.97
N HIS A 104 -12.14 11.91 1.60
CA HIS A 104 -12.35 12.04 3.03
C HIS A 104 -13.00 13.37 3.37
N GLN A 105 -14.05 13.32 4.17
CA GLN A 105 -14.64 14.52 4.76
C GLN A 105 -13.79 14.97 5.94
N MET A 106 -13.40 16.25 5.94
CA MET A 106 -12.60 16.83 7.02
C MET A 106 -13.45 17.06 8.28
N ARG A 107 -12.84 16.92 9.44
CA ARG A 107 -13.46 17.13 10.76
C ARG A 107 -13.24 18.55 11.25
N SER A 108 -12.11 19.14 10.91
CA SER A 108 -11.73 20.51 11.29
C SER A 108 -12.51 21.59 10.53
N ALA A 109 -12.99 21.28 9.32
CA ALA A 109 -13.72 22.22 8.48
C ALA A 109 -14.70 21.48 7.53
N PRO A 110 -15.76 22.16 7.05
CA PRO A 110 -16.76 21.57 6.15
C PRO A 110 -16.25 21.48 4.71
N TYR A 111 -15.16 20.73 4.53
CA TYR A 111 -14.58 20.45 3.21
C TYR A 111 -14.43 18.94 3.01
N ASP A 112 -14.67 18.52 1.78
CA ASP A 112 -14.33 17.19 1.29
C ASP A 112 -12.98 17.22 0.56
N MET A 113 -12.06 16.40 1.05
CA MET A 113 -10.72 16.25 0.51
C MET A 113 -10.67 15.10 -0.50
N TYR A 114 -10.25 15.42 -1.73
CA TYR A 114 -10.03 14.45 -2.80
C TYR A 114 -8.57 14.43 -3.21
N VAL A 115 -7.94 13.27 -3.11
CA VAL A 115 -6.55 13.05 -3.56
C VAL A 115 -6.55 12.22 -4.84
N THR A 116 -5.93 12.78 -5.86
CA THR A 116 -5.83 12.21 -7.21
C THR A 116 -4.37 12.17 -7.66
N GLU A 117 -4.13 11.53 -8.80
CA GLU A 117 -2.82 11.46 -9.44
C GLU A 117 -1.69 10.96 -8.52
N MET A 118 -2.01 10.07 -7.59
CA MET A 118 -1.02 9.54 -6.65
C MET A 118 0.04 8.71 -7.38
N ARG A 119 1.30 9.05 -7.15
CA ARG A 119 2.48 8.45 -7.78
C ARG A 119 3.53 8.17 -6.73
N VAL A 120 4.05 6.95 -6.74
CA VAL A 120 5.22 6.56 -5.93
C VAL A 120 6.44 6.64 -6.83
N ARG A 121 7.39 7.51 -6.46
CA ARG A 121 8.68 7.61 -7.14
C ARG A 121 9.53 6.40 -6.77
N ILE A 122 9.85 5.57 -7.76
CA ILE A 122 10.79 4.47 -7.56
C ILE A 122 12.22 4.99 -7.76
N PRO A 123 13.11 4.86 -6.77
CA PRO A 123 14.54 5.11 -6.94
C PRO A 123 15.14 4.25 -8.07
N SER A 124 16.06 4.82 -8.86
CA SER A 124 16.78 4.06 -9.90
C SER A 124 17.77 3.04 -9.33
N THR A 125 18.08 3.11 -8.03
CA THR A 125 18.99 2.21 -7.34
C THR A 125 18.37 0.81 -7.19
N VAL A 126 19.21 -0.22 -7.22
CA VAL A 126 18.77 -1.62 -7.08
C VAL A 126 18.19 -1.88 -5.68
N SER A 127 18.65 -1.14 -4.67
CA SER A 127 18.25 -1.28 -3.28
C SER A 127 17.04 -0.42 -2.89
N TRP A 128 16.08 -0.17 -3.78
CA TRP A 128 14.90 0.64 -3.42
C TRP A 128 14.03 -0.01 -2.32
N VAL A 129 13.96 -1.35 -2.34
CA VAL A 129 13.28 -2.20 -1.37
C VAL A 129 14.10 -3.46 -1.15
N ARG A 130 14.07 -4.01 0.07
CA ARG A 130 14.73 -5.26 0.43
C ARG A 130 13.81 -6.15 1.27
N VAL A 131 14.07 -7.45 1.24
CA VAL A 131 13.43 -8.40 2.15
C VAL A 131 14.19 -8.35 3.48
N ASP A 132 13.54 -7.84 4.52
CA ASP A 132 14.10 -7.75 5.88
C ASP A 132 13.92 -9.07 6.64
N LYS A 133 12.79 -9.75 6.40
CA LYS A 133 12.47 -11.03 7.02
C LYS A 133 11.72 -11.90 6.01
N CYS A 134 12.12 -13.15 5.89
CA CYS A 134 11.25 -14.20 5.41
C CYS A 134 11.46 -15.49 6.18
N ARG A 135 10.39 -15.97 6.84
CA ARG A 135 10.45 -17.17 7.65
C ARG A 135 9.16 -17.97 7.53
N PHE A 136 9.31 -19.26 7.27
CA PHE A 136 8.23 -20.22 7.38
C PHE A 136 8.17 -20.78 8.80
N ASP A 137 6.98 -20.82 9.39
CA ASP A 137 6.70 -21.49 10.66
C ASP A 137 5.92 -22.79 10.38
N PRO A 138 6.51 -23.97 10.64
CA PRO A 138 5.86 -25.24 10.38
C PRO A 138 4.71 -25.54 11.36
N ARG A 139 4.60 -24.85 12.49
CA ARG A 139 3.60 -25.16 13.52
C ARG A 139 2.19 -24.75 13.10
N ASN A 140 2.08 -23.58 12.49
CA ASN A 140 0.83 -23.02 11.98
C ASN A 140 0.78 -23.05 10.45
N SER A 141 1.80 -23.61 9.79
CA SER A 141 1.96 -23.59 8.34
C SER A 141 1.91 -22.17 7.76
N SER A 142 2.47 -21.19 8.47
CA SER A 142 2.43 -19.79 8.04
C SER A 142 3.78 -19.31 7.50
N LEU A 143 3.72 -18.33 6.62
CA LEU A 143 4.87 -17.62 6.08
C LEU A 143 4.79 -16.17 6.56
N GLU A 144 5.78 -15.77 7.35
CA GLU A 144 5.95 -14.39 7.79
C GLU A 144 7.01 -13.72 6.93
N THR A 145 6.66 -12.61 6.29
CA THR A 145 7.58 -11.85 5.46
C THR A 145 7.53 -10.37 5.82
N ARG A 146 8.65 -9.66 5.65
CA ARG A 146 8.75 -8.22 5.88
C ARG A 146 9.63 -7.59 4.84
N LEU A 147 9.12 -6.54 4.23
CA LEU A 147 9.84 -5.67 3.32
C LEU A 147 10.24 -4.40 4.03
N LEU A 148 11.40 -3.87 3.66
CA LEU A 148 11.88 -2.56 4.10
C LEU A 148 12.22 -1.71 2.89
N PHE A 149 11.63 -0.53 2.84
CA PHE A 149 11.90 0.49 1.83
C PHE A 149 12.91 1.48 2.37
N ASN A 150 13.91 1.85 1.57
CA ASN A 150 14.95 2.77 2.02
C ASN A 150 14.43 4.21 2.10
N ASP A 151 13.92 4.72 0.99
CA ASP A 151 13.33 6.06 0.86
C ASP A 151 12.22 5.99 -0.19
N LEU A 152 11.01 6.33 0.23
CA LEU A 152 9.85 6.45 -0.64
C LEU A 152 9.42 7.89 -0.70
N THR A 153 9.19 8.39 -1.92
CA THR A 153 8.56 9.68 -2.14
C THR A 153 7.27 9.44 -2.89
N ILE A 154 6.16 9.85 -2.29
CA ILE A 154 4.82 9.73 -2.85
C ILE A 154 4.30 11.15 -3.07
N SER A 155 3.79 11.42 -4.27
CA SER A 155 3.17 12.70 -4.61
C SER A 155 1.72 12.49 -5.00
N GLY A 156 0.84 13.41 -4.63
CA GLY A 156 -0.57 13.42 -5.03
C GLY A 156 -1.08 14.84 -5.21
N LYS A 157 -2.12 14.98 -6.03
CA LYS A 157 -2.83 16.23 -6.26
C LYS A 157 -4.08 16.25 -5.40
N VAL A 158 -4.24 17.24 -4.56
CA VAL A 158 -5.33 17.39 -3.60
C VAL A 158 -6.27 18.49 -4.06
N ASN A 159 -7.57 18.21 -4.06
CA ASN A 159 -8.62 19.19 -4.28
C ASN A 159 -9.52 19.21 -3.04
N LEU A 160 -9.92 20.41 -2.62
CA LEU A 160 -10.85 20.62 -1.53
C LEU A 160 -12.16 21.18 -2.09
N PHE A 161 -13.26 20.48 -1.84
CA PHE A 161 -14.60 20.94 -2.21
C PHE A 161 -15.38 21.32 -0.96
N ASN A 162 -16.13 22.41 -1.04
CA ASN A 162 -17.10 22.75 0.00
C ASN A 162 -18.44 22.02 -0.29
N ASP A 163 -19.20 21.69 0.75
CA ASP A 163 -20.54 21.09 0.64
C ASP A 163 -21.46 21.82 -0.36
N GLY A 164 -21.31 23.14 -0.50
CA GLY A 164 -22.06 23.96 -1.46
C GLY A 164 -21.62 23.85 -2.93
N GLU A 165 -20.40 23.38 -3.20
CA GLU A 165 -19.86 23.24 -4.55
C GLU A 165 -20.23 21.88 -5.17
N LEU A 166 -20.38 20.83 -4.35
CA LEU A 166 -20.75 19.49 -4.80
C LEU A 166 -22.21 19.36 -5.27
N GLN A 167 -23.06 20.36 -5.00
CA GLN A 167 -24.46 20.40 -5.43
C GLN A 167 -24.66 20.95 -6.85
N ARG A 168 -23.59 21.44 -7.51
CA ARG A 168 -23.66 21.95 -8.89
C ARG A 168 -23.01 20.95 -9.87
N GLU A 169 -23.54 20.91 -11.09
CA GLU A 169 -23.08 20.14 -12.27
C GLU A 169 -21.54 20.02 -12.40
N PRO A 170 -21.00 18.99 -13.10
CA PRO A 170 -19.68 18.41 -12.82
C PRO A 170 -18.61 19.47 -12.66
N VAL A 171 -18.21 19.69 -11.42
CA VAL A 171 -17.18 20.66 -11.04
C VAL A 171 -15.88 20.16 -11.64
N ASN A 172 -15.52 20.69 -12.80
CA ASN A 172 -14.18 20.52 -13.35
C ASN A 172 -13.27 21.36 -12.43
N PRO A 173 -12.46 20.74 -11.54
CA PRO A 173 -11.72 21.49 -10.53
C PRO A 173 -10.79 22.46 -11.24
N SER A 174 -10.89 23.75 -10.90
CA SER A 174 -9.94 24.74 -11.42
C SER A 174 -8.53 24.28 -11.01
N PRO A 175 -7.53 24.35 -11.91
CA PRO A 175 -6.15 24.03 -11.53
C PRO A 175 -5.63 24.90 -10.39
N GLU A 176 -6.24 26.07 -10.15
CA GLU A 176 -5.94 26.99 -9.04
C GLU A 176 -6.47 26.49 -7.68
N ASP A 177 -7.50 25.64 -7.68
CA ASP A 177 -8.10 25.06 -6.47
C ASP A 177 -7.39 23.78 -6.00
N SER A 178 -6.38 23.36 -6.75
CA SER A 178 -5.66 22.12 -6.53
C SER A 178 -4.28 22.37 -5.95
N CYS A 179 -3.91 21.60 -4.94
CA CYS A 179 -2.59 21.67 -4.33
C CYS A 179 -1.82 20.35 -4.46
N ASN A 180 -0.50 20.41 -4.37
CA ASN A 180 0.35 19.24 -4.48
C ASN A 180 0.86 18.83 -3.11
N MET A 181 0.57 17.61 -2.69
CA MET A 181 1.11 17.03 -1.47
C MET A 181 2.21 16.01 -1.80
N ILE A 182 3.30 16.09 -1.05
CA ILE A 182 4.44 15.18 -1.17
C ILE A 182 4.71 14.56 0.20
N LEU A 183 4.62 13.24 0.28
CA LEU A 183 4.96 12.44 1.45
C LEU A 183 6.29 11.74 1.21
N ARG A 184 7.24 11.90 2.13
CA ARG A 184 8.49 11.16 2.15
C ARG A 184 8.55 10.25 3.37
N LEU A 185 8.80 8.97 3.12
CA LEU A 185 8.90 7.93 4.14
C LEU A 185 10.28 7.29 4.08
N ARG A 186 11.04 7.31 5.17
CA ARG A 186 12.33 6.62 5.24
C ARG A 186 12.25 5.43 6.15
N ARG A 187 12.77 4.29 5.68
CA ARG A 187 12.71 3.01 6.41
C ARG A 187 11.28 2.55 6.72
N ALA A 188 10.32 2.90 5.87
CA ALA A 188 8.99 2.31 5.93
C ALA A 188 9.09 0.81 5.65
N GLY A 189 8.20 0.02 6.22
CA GLY A 189 8.12 -1.40 5.90
C GLY A 189 6.70 -1.87 5.64
N ILE A 190 6.58 -3.04 5.05
CA ILE A 190 5.30 -3.74 4.89
C ILE A 190 5.53 -5.19 5.28
N GLY A 191 4.75 -5.67 6.23
CA GLY A 191 4.73 -7.06 6.62
C GLY A 191 3.59 -7.81 5.96
N PHE A 192 3.83 -9.10 5.69
CA PHE A 192 2.80 -10.03 5.26
C PHE A 192 2.83 -11.25 6.16
N ASN A 193 1.65 -11.69 6.60
CA ASN A 193 1.46 -12.97 7.22
C ASN A 193 0.54 -13.80 6.33
N THR A 194 1.01 -14.99 5.96
CA THR A 194 0.34 -15.79 4.96
C THR A 194 0.10 -17.20 5.47
N GLU A 195 -1.13 -17.68 5.36
CA GLU A 195 -1.54 -19.01 5.82
C GLU A 195 -2.40 -19.72 4.78
N PRO A 196 -2.34 -21.06 4.69
CA PRO A 196 -3.15 -21.83 3.77
C PRO A 196 -4.61 -21.85 4.24
N ILE A 197 -5.53 -21.62 3.30
CA ILE A 197 -6.95 -21.89 3.48
C ILE A 197 -7.18 -23.31 2.96
N ARG A 198 -7.55 -24.24 3.83
CA ARG A 198 -7.91 -25.60 3.42
C ARG A 198 -8.99 -25.50 2.34
N SER A 199 -8.71 -26.04 1.17
CA SER A 199 -9.71 -26.14 0.12
C SER A 199 -9.93 -27.60 -0.24
N GLU A 200 -11.19 -27.97 -0.36
CA GLU A 200 -11.70 -29.34 -0.32
C GLU A 200 -11.45 -30.12 -1.62
N ARG A 201 -10.87 -29.48 -2.66
CA ARG A 201 -10.81 -30.03 -4.02
C ARG A 201 -9.42 -29.99 -4.67
N GLY A 202 -8.35 -30.07 -3.88
CA GLY A 202 -6.97 -30.06 -4.38
C GLY A 202 -6.48 -28.70 -4.91
N GLN A 203 -7.35 -27.69 -4.95
CA GLN A 203 -6.95 -26.29 -5.09
C GLN A 203 -6.50 -25.78 -3.72
N PHE A 204 -5.38 -25.08 -3.64
CA PHE A 204 -4.96 -24.41 -2.40
C PHE A 204 -5.17 -22.91 -2.54
N ASN A 205 -6.04 -22.40 -1.68
CA ASN A 205 -6.18 -20.97 -1.47
C ASN A 205 -5.31 -20.56 -0.28
N VAL A 206 -4.93 -19.29 -0.28
CA VAL A 206 -3.99 -18.76 0.68
C VAL A 206 -4.56 -17.43 1.15
N ARG A 207 -4.68 -17.24 2.47
CA ARG A 207 -4.98 -15.95 3.07
C ARG A 207 -3.67 -15.22 3.28
N THR A 208 -3.59 -13.98 2.81
CA THR A 208 -2.45 -13.11 3.08
C THR A 208 -2.99 -11.87 3.75
N ASP A 209 -2.58 -11.66 4.99
CA ASP A 209 -2.87 -10.46 5.75
C ASP A 209 -1.64 -9.55 5.64
N SER A 210 -1.85 -8.26 5.37
CA SER A 210 -0.77 -7.29 5.22
C SER A 210 -0.90 -6.18 6.25
N TYR A 211 0.24 -5.63 6.67
CA TYR A 211 0.28 -4.54 7.63
C TYR A 211 1.42 -3.59 7.32
N PHE A 212 1.18 -2.30 7.54
CA PHE A 212 2.18 -1.26 7.37
C PHE A 212 3.08 -1.19 8.62
N VAL A 213 4.40 -1.15 8.42
CA VAL A 213 5.38 -0.97 9.49
C VAL A 213 5.81 0.48 9.50
N GLU A 214 5.73 1.10 10.68
CA GLU A 214 6.03 2.51 10.84
C GLU A 214 7.46 2.86 10.38
N PRO A 215 7.61 3.93 9.59
CA PRO A 215 8.92 4.40 9.16
C PRO A 215 9.69 5.02 10.30
N GLY A 216 11.02 5.03 10.17
CA GLY A 216 11.88 5.76 11.10
C GLY A 216 11.83 7.28 10.93
N PHE A 217 11.26 7.76 9.81
CA PHE A 217 11.08 9.18 9.54
C PHE A 217 9.93 9.42 8.55
N ILE A 218 9.14 10.45 8.83
CA ILE A 218 8.01 10.91 8.01
C ILE A 218 8.19 12.42 7.80
N SER A 219 8.04 12.88 6.55
CA SER A 219 7.87 14.30 6.27
C SER A 219 6.78 14.48 5.22
N VAL A 220 5.85 15.40 5.48
CA VAL A 220 4.80 15.81 4.55
C VAL A 220 5.06 17.24 4.11
N TYR A 221 4.86 17.51 2.83
CA TYR A 221 4.97 18.85 2.25
C TYR A 221 3.72 19.15 1.45
N ALA A 222 3.09 20.27 1.75
CA ALA A 222 1.93 20.79 1.05
C ALA A 222 2.34 22.04 0.25
N TYR A 223 2.20 21.99 -1.08
CA TYR A 223 2.52 23.09 -1.97
C TYR A 223 1.27 23.63 -2.63
N GLY A 224 0.97 24.92 -2.37
CA GLY A 224 -0.16 25.62 -2.98
C GLY A 224 -1.52 25.32 -2.33
N CYS A 225 -1.57 24.83 -1.09
CA CYS A 225 -2.84 24.58 -0.38
C CYS A 225 -3.39 25.83 0.34
N GLU A 226 -2.76 27.00 0.19
CA GLU A 226 -3.13 28.27 0.84
C GLU A 226 -4.37 29.04 0.30
N PRO A 227 -4.92 28.82 -0.93
CA PRO A 227 -5.94 29.74 -1.45
C PRO A 227 -7.32 29.70 -0.76
N ARG A 228 -7.76 28.56 -0.21
CA ARG A 228 -9.14 28.41 0.33
C ARG A 228 -9.26 28.54 1.84
N LEU A 229 -8.18 28.31 2.58
CA LEU A 229 -8.13 28.53 4.04
C LEU A 229 -8.32 30.02 4.37
N LYS A 230 -7.81 30.91 3.50
CA LYS A 230 -7.86 32.37 3.70
C LYS A 230 -9.22 33.01 3.39
N GLN A 231 -10.18 32.31 2.77
CA GLN A 231 -11.47 32.93 2.42
C GLN A 231 -12.44 33.02 3.61
N HIS A 232 -12.21 32.24 4.67
CA HIS A 232 -12.90 32.36 5.97
C HIS A 232 -12.38 33.51 6.85
N ARG A 233 -11.24 34.12 6.48
CA ARG A 233 -10.47 35.16 7.22
C ARG A 233 -11.16 36.54 7.35
N ARG A 234 -12.49 36.63 7.18
CA ARG A 234 -13.23 37.89 7.36
C ARG A 234 -13.90 38.02 8.72
N SER A 235 -13.74 37.05 9.63
CA SER A 235 -14.43 37.10 10.92
C SER A 235 -13.62 36.41 12.02
N TYR A 236 -13.08 37.23 12.94
CA TYR A 236 -12.47 36.88 14.24
C TYR A 236 -10.96 36.58 14.28
N ARG A 237 -10.44 36.59 15.51
CA ARG A 237 -9.04 36.90 15.90
C ARG A 237 -8.30 35.66 16.43
N ASP A 238 -8.86 34.47 16.20
CA ASP A 238 -8.36 33.15 16.63
C ASP A 238 -7.94 32.24 15.44
N ASP A 239 -7.82 32.81 14.23
CA ASP A 239 -7.71 32.10 12.94
C ASP A 239 -6.44 31.22 12.75
N ASP A 240 -5.35 31.50 13.46
CA ASP A 240 -4.08 30.80 13.22
C ASP A 240 -4.10 29.34 13.74
N GLU A 241 -4.88 29.04 14.79
CA GLU A 241 -4.98 27.68 15.34
C GLU A 241 -5.84 26.76 14.44
N GLU A 242 -6.89 27.30 13.81
CA GLU A 242 -7.77 26.54 12.91
C GLU A 242 -7.07 26.19 11.58
N GLU A 243 -6.26 27.09 11.02
CA GLU A 243 -5.49 26.83 9.78
C GLU A 243 -4.45 25.71 9.98
N ASP A 244 -3.83 25.69 11.15
CA ASP A 244 -2.90 24.65 11.59
C ASP A 244 -3.59 23.30 11.74
N ASP A 245 -4.79 23.26 12.32
CA ASP A 245 -5.57 22.04 12.52
C ASP A 245 -6.03 21.43 11.19
N ILE A 246 -6.49 22.25 10.25
CA ILE A 246 -6.85 21.80 8.90
C ILE A 246 -5.62 21.23 8.18
N SER A 247 -4.48 21.92 8.27
CA SER A 247 -3.24 21.46 7.65
C SER A 247 -2.78 20.11 8.20
N ARG A 248 -2.79 19.93 9.53
CA ARG A 248 -2.44 18.67 10.19
C ARG A 248 -3.41 17.55 9.83
N GLU A 249 -4.71 17.85 9.74
CA GLU A 249 -5.70 16.86 9.33
C GLU A 249 -5.48 16.41 7.88
N MET A 250 -5.22 17.33 6.94
CA MET A 250 -4.89 16.98 5.55
C MET A 250 -3.66 16.06 5.48
N GLU A 251 -2.62 16.35 6.27
CA GLU A 251 -1.42 15.51 6.35
C GLU A 251 -1.72 14.10 6.86
N ASP A 252 -2.52 13.98 7.92
CA ASP A 252 -2.89 12.69 8.51
C ASP A 252 -3.77 11.86 7.57
N ILE A 253 -4.77 12.49 6.93
CA ILE A 253 -5.61 11.84 5.90
C ILE A 253 -4.73 11.31 4.77
N PHE A 254 -3.84 12.14 4.24
CA PHE A 254 -2.95 11.77 3.14
C PHE A 254 -2.04 10.59 3.53
N LEU A 255 -1.45 10.64 4.74
CA LEU A 255 -0.59 9.58 5.26
C LEU A 255 -1.37 8.26 5.47
N LYS A 256 -2.54 8.31 6.10
CA LYS A 256 -3.40 7.13 6.32
C LYS A 256 -3.85 6.50 5.00
N GLY A 257 -4.27 7.33 4.05
CA GLY A 257 -4.64 6.89 2.71
C GLY A 257 -3.49 6.18 2.00
N ILE A 258 -2.30 6.79 1.96
CA ILE A 258 -1.13 6.19 1.33
C ILE A 258 -0.70 4.89 2.00
N ARG A 259 -0.73 4.81 3.34
CA ARG A 259 -0.43 3.58 4.08
C ARG A 259 -1.31 2.42 3.61
N SER A 260 -2.62 2.64 3.51
CA SER A 260 -3.57 1.64 3.02
C SER A 260 -3.28 1.25 1.56
N LEU A 261 -3.16 2.25 0.68
CA LEU A 261 -2.96 2.02 -0.76
C LEU A 261 -1.65 1.29 -1.07
N LEU A 262 -0.55 1.70 -0.45
CA LEU A 262 0.75 1.07 -0.66
C LEU A 262 0.75 -0.37 -0.15
N THR A 263 0.15 -0.61 1.00
CA THR A 263 0.03 -1.95 1.61
C THR A 263 -0.77 -2.88 0.71
N ASN A 264 -1.95 -2.44 0.24
CA ASN A 264 -2.81 -3.21 -0.66
C ASN A 264 -2.14 -3.47 -2.02
N TYR A 265 -1.48 -2.46 -2.60
CA TYR A 265 -0.76 -2.60 -3.86
C TYR A 265 0.35 -3.65 -3.75
N MET A 266 1.20 -3.55 -2.72
CA MET A 266 2.32 -4.48 -2.54
C MET A 266 1.83 -5.90 -2.22
N GLN A 267 0.74 -6.04 -1.44
CA GLN A 267 0.10 -7.33 -1.23
C GLN A 267 -0.34 -7.97 -2.55
N LYS A 268 -1.02 -7.22 -3.40
CA LYS A 268 -1.52 -7.72 -4.70
C LYS A 268 -0.39 -8.12 -5.65
N GLU A 269 0.64 -7.29 -5.76
CA GLU A 269 1.76 -7.55 -6.68
C GLU A 269 2.65 -8.73 -6.22
N LEU A 270 2.79 -8.93 -4.91
CA LEU A 270 3.64 -10.00 -4.37
C LEU A 270 2.90 -11.29 -4.03
N GLN A 271 1.57 -11.27 -4.05
CA GLN A 271 0.74 -12.43 -3.78
C GLN A 271 1.22 -13.69 -4.51
N PRO A 272 1.58 -13.68 -5.81
CA PRO A 272 2.04 -14.89 -6.51
C PRO A 272 3.33 -15.46 -5.90
N ALA A 273 4.32 -14.60 -5.63
CA ALA A 273 5.61 -15.02 -5.08
C ALA A 273 5.48 -15.52 -3.63
N ILE A 274 4.66 -14.86 -2.82
CA ILE A 274 4.36 -15.26 -1.44
C ILE A 274 3.63 -16.61 -1.43
N LYS A 275 2.59 -16.76 -2.26
CA LYS A 275 1.84 -18.01 -2.42
C LYS A 275 2.75 -19.15 -2.84
N GLU A 276 3.55 -18.96 -3.89
CA GLU A 276 4.46 -19.98 -4.40
C GLU A 276 5.47 -20.43 -3.35
N THR A 277 5.99 -19.49 -2.57
CA THR A 277 6.93 -19.77 -1.48
C THR A 277 6.29 -20.58 -0.36
N LEU A 278 5.09 -20.19 0.08
CA LEU A 278 4.35 -20.97 1.07
C LEU A 278 4.07 -22.39 0.56
N MET A 279 3.52 -22.51 -0.65
CA MET A 279 3.16 -23.80 -1.23
C MET A 279 4.38 -24.71 -1.40
N THR A 280 5.52 -24.17 -1.81
CA THR A 280 6.77 -24.94 -1.94
C THR A 280 7.26 -25.44 -0.58
N ASN A 281 7.20 -24.60 0.46
CA ASN A 281 7.59 -25.01 1.81
C ASN A 281 6.65 -26.07 2.40
N LEU A 282 5.39 -26.10 1.95
CA LEU A 282 4.43 -27.15 2.25
C LEU A 282 4.59 -28.42 1.39
N GLY A 283 5.52 -28.43 0.42
CA GLY A 283 5.79 -29.58 -0.45
C GLY A 283 4.92 -29.66 -1.71
N TYR A 284 4.20 -28.59 -2.07
CA TYR A 284 3.36 -28.53 -3.26
C TYR A 284 4.03 -27.76 -4.40
N THR A 285 3.74 -28.14 -5.64
CA THR A 285 4.12 -27.39 -6.85
C THR A 285 2.98 -26.50 -7.31
N VAL A 286 3.25 -25.21 -7.57
CA VAL A 286 2.26 -24.28 -8.12
C VAL A 286 2.29 -24.38 -9.64
N SER A 287 1.15 -24.68 -10.25
CA SER A 287 0.94 -24.61 -11.69
C SER A 287 0.08 -23.39 -12.01
N TYR A 288 0.56 -22.54 -12.91
CA TYR A 288 -0.21 -21.43 -13.49
C TYR A 288 -0.74 -21.93 -14.84
N GLY A 289 -1.95 -22.49 -14.83
CA GLY A 289 -2.64 -22.95 -16.03
C GLY A 289 -3.06 -21.81 -16.94
#